data_AF-A0A6G1QGV7-F1
#
_entry.id   AF-A0A6G1QGV7-F1
#
_cell.length_a   1.000
_cell.length_b   1.000
_cell.length_c   1.000
_cell.angle_alpha   90.00
_cell.angle_beta   90.00
_cell.angle_gamma   90.00
#
_symmetry.space_group_name_H-M   'P 1'
#
loop_
_entity.id
_entity.type
_entity.pdbx_description
1 polymer ?
#
loop_
_entity_poly.entity_id
_entity_poly.type
_entity_poly.pdbx_seq_one_letter_code
_entity_poly.pdbx_strand_id
1 'polypeptide(L)'
;MSGKSDGKKKWAAVRGRLGSSQDSDTQQEANLESADPELCIRLLQVPTVVNYSGLKRRLEGSDQSWMVQFLELSGLDLLLEALDRLSGRGCSRIADALLQLTCVSCVRAVMNSSAGIHFIIENEGYIRKLSQG
;
A
#
# COMPACT_ATOMS: atom_id res chain seq x y z
N MET A 1 37.65 3.34 33.12
CA MET A 1 36.85 3.19 31.89
C MET A 1 35.85 2.06 32.09
N SER A 2 34.62 2.33 32.55
CA SER A 2 33.56 1.31 32.63
C SER A 2 32.20 2.00 32.66
N GLY A 3 31.30 1.65 31.75
CA GLY A 3 30.00 2.33 31.60
C GLY A 3 29.28 2.10 30.27
N LYS A 4 29.94 1.47 29.29
CA LYS A 4 29.37 1.20 27.95
C LYS A 4 28.63 -0.15 27.83
N SER A 5 28.56 -0.97 28.89
CA SER A 5 28.03 -2.35 28.82
C SER A 5 26.54 -2.46 29.19
N ASP A 6 26.06 -1.65 30.15
CA ASP A 6 24.71 -1.81 30.70
C ASP A 6 23.59 -1.33 29.77
N GLY A 7 23.85 -0.30 28.96
CA GLY A 7 22.89 0.20 27.97
C GLY A 7 22.57 -0.86 26.91
N LYS A 8 23.58 -1.58 26.41
CA LYS A 8 23.41 -2.58 25.36
C LYS A 8 22.62 -3.80 25.85
N LYS A 9 22.80 -4.18 27.12
CA LYS A 9 22.04 -5.25 27.79
C LYS A 9 20.59 -4.84 28.06
N LYS A 10 20.35 -3.60 28.49
CA LYS A 10 18.98 -3.06 28.64
C LYS A 10 18.24 -3.00 27.31
N TRP A 11 18.87 -2.51 26.25
CA TRP A 11 18.27 -2.49 24.91
C TRP A 11 18.00 -3.90 24.38
N ALA A 12 18.90 -4.86 24.62
CA ALA A 12 18.68 -6.26 24.25
C ALA A 12 17.51 -6.90 25.03
N ALA A 13 17.37 -6.61 26.33
CA ALA A 13 16.26 -7.11 27.15
C ALA A 13 14.91 -6.50 26.73
N VAL A 14 14.89 -5.21 26.36
CA VAL A 14 13.69 -4.55 25.82
C VAL A 14 13.34 -5.12 24.44
N ARG A 15 14.31 -5.35 23.57
CA ARG A 15 14.07 -6.00 22.26
C ARG A 15 13.62 -7.45 22.38
N GLY A 16 14.09 -8.21 23.37
CA GLY A 16 13.60 -9.57 23.61
C GLY A 16 12.14 -9.60 24.07
N ARG A 17 11.71 -8.59 24.82
CA ARG A 17 10.30 -8.43 25.23
C ARG A 17 9.41 -7.88 24.11
N LEU A 18 9.95 -7.01 23.25
CA LEU A 18 9.23 -6.46 22.09
C LEU A 18 9.20 -7.44 20.90
N GLY A 19 10.23 -8.26 20.72
CA GLY A 19 10.38 -9.22 19.63
C GLY A 19 9.62 -10.52 19.82
N SER A 20 9.09 -10.80 21.03
CA SER A 20 8.25 -11.97 21.28
C SER A 20 6.79 -11.79 20.83
N SER A 21 6.39 -10.57 20.44
CA SER A 21 5.09 -10.30 19.82
C SER A 21 5.15 -10.27 18.29
N GLN A 22 6.31 -10.58 17.70
CA GLN A 22 6.60 -10.29 16.30
C GLN A 22 6.21 -11.39 15.30
N ASP A 23 5.35 -12.34 15.71
CA ASP A 23 4.66 -13.28 14.80
C ASP A 23 3.13 -13.20 14.91
N SER A 24 2.60 -12.22 15.67
CA SER A 24 1.16 -11.94 15.80
C SER A 24 0.78 -10.54 15.32
N ASP A 25 1.73 -9.82 14.72
CA ASP A 25 1.48 -8.64 13.89
C ASP A 25 1.48 -9.06 12.41
N THR A 26 0.81 -10.17 12.09
CA THR A 26 0.02 -10.17 10.86
C THR A 26 -0.98 -9.05 11.06
N GLN A 27 -0.60 -7.80 10.70
CA GLN A 27 -1.55 -6.74 10.43
C GLN A 27 -2.66 -7.43 9.65
N GLN A 28 -3.86 -7.47 10.24
CA GLN A 28 -4.97 -8.20 9.69
C GLN A 28 -5.34 -7.49 8.40
N GLU A 29 -4.67 -7.83 7.31
CA GLU A 29 -4.91 -7.30 5.99
C GLU A 29 -6.31 -7.74 5.58
N ALA A 30 -7.00 -6.90 4.81
CA ALA A 30 -8.25 -7.32 4.22
C ALA A 30 -7.98 -8.58 3.38
N ASN A 31 -8.70 -9.68 3.65
CA ASN A 31 -8.58 -10.88 2.84
C ASN A 31 -9.24 -10.63 1.48
N LEU A 32 -8.44 -10.20 0.52
CA LEU A 32 -8.87 -9.86 -0.84
C LEU A 32 -8.35 -10.82 -1.89
N GLU A 33 -7.74 -11.95 -1.51
CA GLU A 33 -7.09 -12.87 -2.46
C GLU A 33 -8.05 -13.35 -3.57
N SER A 34 -9.33 -13.57 -3.24
CA SER A 34 -10.38 -13.92 -4.20
C SER A 34 -11.36 -12.78 -4.49
N ALA A 35 -11.01 -11.54 -4.17
CA ALA A 35 -11.90 -10.39 -4.41
C ALA A 35 -11.94 -10.01 -5.89
N ASP A 36 -13.15 -9.66 -6.35
CA ASP A 36 -13.38 -9.09 -7.67
C ASP A 36 -12.91 -7.62 -7.72
N PRO A 37 -12.54 -7.12 -8.92
CA PRO A 37 -12.09 -5.74 -9.09
C PRO A 37 -13.06 -4.70 -8.51
N GLU A 38 -14.37 -4.87 -8.68
CA GLU A 38 -15.39 -3.96 -8.19
C GLU A 38 -15.40 -3.83 -6.66
N LEU A 39 -15.11 -4.93 -5.95
CA LEU A 39 -15.01 -4.91 -4.49
C LEU A 39 -13.76 -4.13 -4.06
N CYS A 40 -12.64 -4.34 -4.74
CA CYS A 40 -11.41 -3.59 -4.54
C CYS A 40 -11.62 -2.08 -4.76
N ILE A 41 -12.36 -1.70 -5.81
CA ILE A 41 -12.72 -0.30 -6.09
C ILE A 41 -13.56 0.31 -4.95
N ARG A 42 -14.55 -0.41 -4.42
CA ARG A 42 -15.35 0.08 -3.29
C ARG A 42 -14.49 0.26 -2.03
N LEU A 43 -13.54 -0.64 -1.80
CA LEU A 43 -12.63 -0.56 -0.65
C LEU A 43 -11.63 0.60 -0.76
N LEU A 44 -11.28 1.05 -1.97
CA LEU A 44 -10.48 2.28 -2.17
C LEU A 44 -11.15 3.52 -1.57
N GLN A 45 -12.48 3.53 -1.50
CA GLN A 45 -13.24 4.63 -0.90
C GLN A 45 -13.19 4.65 0.64
N VAL A 46 -12.68 3.58 1.26
CA VAL A 46 -12.50 3.44 2.71
C VAL A 46 -11.00 3.38 3.02
N PRO A 47 -10.32 4.55 3.15
CA PRO A 47 -8.87 4.62 3.21
C PRO A 47 -8.38 4.18 4.59
N THR A 48 -8.01 2.91 4.70
CA THR A 48 -7.39 2.32 5.88
C THR A 48 -6.15 1.52 5.47
N VAL A 49 -5.17 1.43 6.36
CA VAL A 49 -3.93 0.67 6.09
C VAL A 49 -4.27 -0.79 5.79
N VAL A 50 -5.23 -1.36 6.51
CA VAL A 50 -5.73 -2.73 6.33
C VAL A 50 -6.26 -2.97 4.90
N ASN A 51 -7.11 -2.07 4.40
CA ASN A 51 -7.68 -2.20 3.06
C ASN A 51 -6.62 -2.05 1.98
N TYR A 52 -5.72 -1.07 2.11
CA TYR A 52 -4.68 -0.85 1.11
C TYR A 52 -3.61 -1.94 1.13
N SER A 53 -3.27 -2.50 2.28
CA SER A 53 -2.34 -3.63 2.33
C SER A 53 -2.95 -4.89 1.67
N GLY A 54 -4.22 -5.18 1.94
CA GLY A 54 -4.93 -6.27 1.27
C GLY A 54 -5.06 -6.04 -0.25
N LEU A 55 -5.35 -4.80 -0.66
CA LEU A 55 -5.44 -4.42 -2.07
C LEU A 55 -4.09 -4.57 -2.77
N LYS A 56 -3.00 -4.11 -2.14
CA LYS A 56 -1.64 -4.27 -2.64
C LYS A 56 -1.36 -5.75 -2.92
N ARG A 57 -1.63 -6.64 -1.96
CA ARG A 57 -1.44 -8.09 -2.15
C ARG A 57 -2.26 -8.62 -3.33
N ARG A 58 -3.52 -8.17 -3.44
CA ARG A 58 -4.40 -8.58 -4.53
C ARG A 58 -3.92 -8.08 -5.91
N LEU A 59 -3.31 -6.90 -5.98
CA LEU A 59 -2.69 -6.34 -7.19
C LEU A 59 -1.40 -7.08 -7.56
N GLU A 60 -0.56 -7.42 -6.57
CA GLU A 60 0.69 -8.16 -6.81
C GLU A 60 0.43 -9.60 -7.28
N GLY A 61 -0.66 -10.22 -6.82
CA GLY A 61 -1.06 -11.58 -7.20
C GLY A 61 -2.04 -11.67 -8.37
N SER A 62 -2.48 -10.55 -8.96
CA SER A 62 -3.49 -10.56 -10.01
C SER A 62 -2.94 -11.08 -11.34
N ASP A 63 -3.76 -11.83 -12.07
CA ASP A 63 -3.51 -12.10 -13.48
C ASP A 63 -3.81 -10.88 -14.38
N GLN A 64 -3.46 -11.02 -15.65
CA GLN A 64 -3.65 -10.01 -16.69
C GLN A 64 -5.10 -9.53 -16.80
N SER A 65 -6.07 -10.45 -16.81
CA SER A 65 -7.48 -10.11 -17.03
C SER A 65 -8.04 -9.30 -15.88
N TRP A 66 -7.70 -9.68 -14.65
CA TRP A 66 -8.11 -8.97 -13.45
C TRP A 66 -7.51 -7.56 -13.40
N MET A 67 -6.22 -7.42 -13.72
CA MET A 67 -5.56 -6.10 -13.73
C MET A 67 -6.20 -5.17 -14.77
N VAL A 68 -6.50 -5.67 -15.97
CA VAL A 68 -7.19 -4.88 -17.00
C VAL A 68 -8.57 -4.43 -16.52
N GLN A 69 -9.39 -5.34 -15.97
CA GLN A 69 -10.71 -4.98 -15.43
C GLN A 69 -10.62 -3.94 -14.31
N PHE A 70 -9.66 -4.08 -13.40
CA PHE A 70 -9.43 -3.08 -12.35
C PHE A 70 -9.12 -1.69 -12.93
N LEU A 71 -8.33 -1.64 -14.01
CA LEU A 71 -7.96 -0.39 -14.69
C LEU A 71 -9.13 0.20 -15.48
N GLU A 72 -9.93 -0.62 -16.16
CA GLU A 72 -11.16 -0.22 -16.84
C GLU A 72 -12.20 0.37 -15.89
N LEU A 73 -12.23 -0.10 -14.64
CA LEU A 73 -13.05 0.46 -13.55
C LEU A 73 -12.42 1.68 -12.87
N SER A 74 -11.45 2.34 -13.53
CA SER A 74 -10.76 3.53 -13.04
C SER A 74 -9.97 3.32 -11.74
N GLY A 75 -9.52 2.09 -11.47
CA GLY A 75 -8.81 1.77 -10.22
C GLY A 75 -7.51 2.54 -10.02
N LEU A 76 -6.76 2.80 -11.09
CA LEU A 76 -5.56 3.62 -11.03
C LEU A 76 -5.87 5.09 -10.79
N ASP A 77 -6.89 5.64 -11.45
CA ASP A 77 -7.34 7.03 -11.21
C ASP A 77 -7.74 7.24 -9.75
N LEU A 78 -8.51 6.31 -9.18
CA LEU A 78 -8.96 6.37 -7.78
C LEU A 78 -7.79 6.25 -6.80
N LEU A 79 -6.79 5.42 -7.10
CA LEU A 79 -5.56 5.33 -6.32
C LEU A 79 -4.78 6.65 -6.32
N LEU A 80 -4.60 7.27 -7.49
CA LEU A 80 -3.90 8.55 -7.62
C LEU A 80 -4.67 9.68 -6.93
N GLU A 81 -5.99 9.71 -7.07
CA GLU A 81 -6.85 10.69 -6.39
C GLU A 81 -6.83 10.50 -4.86
N ALA A 82 -6.81 9.25 -4.38
CA ALA A 82 -6.65 8.97 -2.96
C ALA A 82 -5.28 9.41 -2.45
N LEU A 83 -4.21 9.18 -3.21
CA LEU A 83 -2.87 9.64 -2.87
C LEU A 83 -2.80 11.16 -2.78
N ASP A 84 -3.33 11.89 -3.76
CA ASP A 84 -3.38 13.35 -3.76
C ASP A 84 -4.13 13.89 -2.52
N ARG A 85 -5.30 13.32 -2.21
CA ARG A 85 -6.08 13.66 -1.00
C ARG A 85 -5.33 13.40 0.30
N LEU A 86 -4.56 12.31 0.37
CA LEU A 86 -3.78 11.98 1.55
C LEU A 86 -2.58 12.92 1.68
N SER A 87 -1.87 13.20 0.59
CA SER A 87 -0.69 14.07 0.54
C SER A 87 -1.04 15.53 0.90
N GLY A 88 -2.16 16.04 0.43
CA GLY A 88 -2.58 17.44 0.66
C GLY A 88 -2.94 17.78 2.12
N ARG A 89 -3.15 16.78 2.98
CA ARG A 89 -3.54 16.98 4.39
C ARG A 89 -2.37 17.05 5.37
N GLY A 90 -1.15 16.71 4.92
CA GLY A 90 0.00 16.51 5.80
C GLY A 90 -0.16 15.29 6.71
N CYS A 91 0.92 14.89 7.40
CA CYS A 91 0.90 13.74 8.31
C CYS A 91 0.73 14.21 9.76
N SER A 92 -0.51 14.19 10.27
CA SER A 92 -0.78 14.55 11.67
C SER A 92 -0.39 13.44 12.65
N ARG A 93 -0.46 12.19 12.17
CA ARG A 93 -0.13 10.96 12.90
C ARG A 93 0.74 10.07 12.03
N ILE A 94 1.53 9.19 12.66
CA ILE A 94 2.33 8.19 11.92
C ILE A 94 1.46 7.24 11.09
N ALA A 95 0.22 7.00 11.52
CA ALA A 95 -0.75 6.22 10.77
C ALA A 95 -1.11 6.85 9.41
N ASP A 96 -1.11 8.18 9.31
CA ASP A 96 -1.39 8.89 8.05
C ASP A 96 -0.24 8.69 7.06
N ALA A 97 1.01 8.75 7.55
CA ALA A 97 2.20 8.47 6.74
C ALA A 97 2.25 7.01 6.28
N LEU A 98 1.88 6.06 7.15
CA LEU A 98 1.76 4.65 6.78
C LEU A 98 0.70 4.45 5.71
N LEU A 99 -0.47 5.08 5.86
CA LEU A 99 -1.55 5.00 4.88
C LEU A 99 -1.14 5.56 3.51
N GLN A 100 -0.45 6.72 3.48
CA GLN A 100 0.13 7.28 2.26
C GLN A 100 1.12 6.29 1.62
N LEU A 101 2.04 5.73 2.40
CA LEU A 101 3.05 4.79 1.89
C LEU A 101 2.41 3.50 1.35
N THR A 102 1.37 2.98 2.01
CA THR A 102 0.64 1.81 1.52
C THR A 102 -0.13 2.14 0.24
N CYS A 103 -0.69 3.35 0.10
CA CYS A 103 -1.32 3.82 -1.13
C CYS A 103 -0.33 3.88 -2.30
N VAL A 104 0.86 4.47 -2.07
CA VAL A 104 1.96 4.49 -3.05
C VAL A 104 2.36 3.06 -3.44
N SER A 105 2.38 2.13 -2.47
CA SER A 105 2.70 0.73 -2.74
C SER A 105 1.67 0.05 -3.66
N CYS A 106 0.39 0.41 -3.57
CA CYS A 106 -0.64 -0.07 -4.50
C CYS A 106 -0.42 0.46 -5.92
N VAL A 107 -0.13 1.76 -6.06
CA VAL A 107 0.21 2.36 -7.37
C VAL A 107 1.41 1.67 -7.98
N ARG A 108 2.45 1.43 -7.18
CA ARG A 108 3.64 0.69 -7.60
C ARG A 108 3.31 -0.74 -8.05
N ALA A 109 2.41 -1.44 -7.38
CA ALA A 109 2.00 -2.79 -7.78
C ALA A 109 1.36 -2.81 -9.17
N VAL A 110 0.51 -1.82 -9.49
CA VAL A 110 -0.05 -1.63 -10.84
C VAL A 110 1.06 -1.39 -11.86
N MET A 111 1.97 -0.46 -11.58
CA MET A 111 3.06 -0.10 -12.50
C MET A 111 4.10 -1.22 -12.69
N ASN A 112 4.20 -2.17 -11.76
CA ASN A 112 5.06 -3.32 -11.90
C ASN A 112 4.40 -4.47 -12.68
N SER A 113 3.09 -4.37 -12.96
CA SER A 113 2.39 -5.32 -13.81
C SER A 113 2.59 -4.98 -15.28
N SER A 114 2.95 -5.99 -16.09
CA SER A 114 3.02 -5.85 -17.56
C SER A 114 1.70 -5.29 -18.11
N ALA A 115 0.58 -5.87 -17.66
CA ALA A 115 -0.77 -5.40 -17.99
C ALA A 115 -0.96 -3.92 -17.68
N GLY A 116 -0.54 -3.50 -16.48
CA GLY A 116 -0.70 -2.14 -16.01
C GLY A 116 0.09 -1.14 -16.83
N ILE A 117 1.35 -1.44 -17.15
CA ILE A 117 2.18 -0.56 -17.97
C ILE A 117 1.67 -0.48 -19.41
N HIS A 118 1.26 -1.59 -20.00
CA HIS A 118 0.66 -1.57 -21.34
C HIS A 118 -0.58 -0.67 -21.39
N PHE A 119 -1.48 -0.83 -20.42
CA PHE A 119 -2.67 0.03 -20.30
C PHE A 119 -2.31 1.51 -20.11
N ILE A 120 -1.31 1.83 -19.28
CA ILE A 120 -0.87 3.21 -19.03
C ILE A 120 -0.29 3.85 -20.30
N ILE A 121 0.52 3.11 -21.07
CA ILE A 121 1.14 3.61 -22.31
C ILE A 121 0.07 3.89 -23.37
N GLU A 122 -0.94 3.02 -23.47
CA GLU A 122 -2.06 3.19 -24.40
C GLU A 122 -2.98 4.36 -24.02
N ASN A 123 -2.91 4.84 -22.78
CA ASN A 123 -3.71 5.93 -22.25
C ASN A 123 -2.83 7.14 -21.87
N GLU A 124 -2.49 7.98 -22.86
CA GLU A 124 -1.58 9.14 -22.72
C GLU A 124 -1.87 10.07 -21.52
N GLY A 125 -3.13 10.12 -21.04
CA GLY A 125 -3.54 10.88 -19.87
C GLY A 125 -2.85 10.46 -18.56
N TYR A 126 -2.46 9.19 -18.43
CA TYR A 126 -1.84 8.67 -17.20
C TYR A 126 -0.38 9.07 -17.04
N ILE A 127 0.38 9.19 -18.14
CA ILE A 127 1.78 9.62 -18.11
C ILE A 127 1.91 11.01 -17.45
N ARG A 128 0.97 11.90 -17.75
CA ARG A 128 0.93 13.25 -17.16
C ARG A 128 0.54 13.25 -15.68
N LYS A 129 -0.39 12.39 -15.26
CA LYS A 129 -0.80 12.29 -13.85
C LYS A 129 0.33 11.73 -12.98
N LEU A 130 1.09 10.76 -13.51
CA LEU A 130 2.23 10.16 -12.81
C LEU A 130 3.42 11.13 -12.66
N SER A 131 3.63 12.06 -13.59
CA SER A 131 4.73 13.02 -13.51
C SER A 131 4.47 14.21 -12.57
N GLN A 132 3.23 14.35 -12.08
CA GLN A 132 2.80 15.46 -11.22
C GLN A 132 2.70 15.07 -9.73
N GLY A 133 2.81 13.78 -9.40
CA GLY A 133 2.87 13.28 -8.01
C GLY A 133 4.28 13.19 -7.48
#